data_AF-A0A957DDT7-F1
#
_entry.id   AF-A0A957DDT7-F1
#
_cell.length_a   1.000
_cell.length_b   1.000
_cell.length_c   1.000
_cell.angle_alpha   90.00
_cell.angle_beta   90.00
_cell.angle_gamma   90.00
#
_symmetry.space_group_name_H-M   'P 1'
#
loop_
_entity.id
_entity.type
_entity.pdbx_description
1 polymer ?
#
loop_
_entity_poly.entity_id
_entity_poly.type
_entity_poly.pdbx_seq_one_letter_code
_entity_poly.pdbx_strand_id
1 'polypeptide(L)' 'CRQLINAGMDQCPHCQQLLCPECLAPVSADDLSCPQCGIDFELYCPQCDAVVAADADSCPECGFVF' A
#
# COMPACT_ATOMS: atom_id res chain seq x y z
N CYS A 1 11.37 -14.13 4.95
CA CYS A 1 12.16 -14.55 6.13
C CYS A 1 11.69 -15.85 6.81
N ARG A 2 10.58 -16.49 6.39
CA ARG A 2 9.99 -17.70 7.04
C ARG A 2 9.67 -17.50 8.55
N GLN A 3 9.35 -16.27 8.95
CA GLN A 3 8.92 -15.97 10.32
C GLN A 3 7.39 -15.88 10.38
N LEU A 4 6.85 -16.17 11.56
CA LEU A 4 5.44 -15.94 11.87
C LEU A 4 5.21 -14.43 12.02
N ILE A 5 4.09 -13.96 11.49
CA ILE A 5 3.65 -12.57 11.56
C ILE A 5 2.25 -12.52 12.17
N ASN A 6 1.95 -11.41 12.85
CA ASN A 6 0.60 -11.14 13.37
C ASN A 6 -0.26 -10.47 12.30
N ALA A 7 -1.56 -10.76 12.30
CA ALA A 7 -2.52 -10.05 11.46
C ALA A 7 -2.63 -8.58 11.89
N GLY A 8 -2.79 -7.68 10.92
CA GLY A 8 -2.85 -6.23 11.15
C GLY A 8 -1.51 -5.50 11.01
N MET A 9 -0.49 -6.13 10.41
CA MET A 9 0.77 -5.49 10.04
C MET A 9 0.87 -5.42 8.52
N ASP A 10 1.14 -4.22 8.00
CA ASP A 10 1.41 -3.91 6.59
C ASP A 10 2.86 -4.19 6.19
N GLN A 11 3.76 -4.32 7.18
CA GLN A 11 5.18 -4.64 6.99
C GLN A 11 5.67 -5.74 7.92
N CYS A 12 6.53 -6.62 7.40
CA CYS A 12 7.20 -7.62 8.21
C CYS A 12 8.29 -6.97 9.11
N PRO A 13 8.24 -7.09 10.44
CA PRO A 13 9.21 -6.45 11.33
C PRO A 13 10.64 -7.02 11.24
N HIS A 14 10.81 -8.19 10.61
CA HIS A 14 12.11 -8.87 10.51
C HIS A 14 12.87 -8.57 9.22
N CYS A 15 12.15 -8.32 8.12
CA CYS A 15 12.77 -8.12 6.80
C CYS A 15 12.13 -6.99 5.99
N GLN A 16 11.22 -6.21 6.59
CA GLN A 16 10.57 -5.04 6.00
C GLN A 16 9.82 -5.33 4.69
N GLN A 17 9.43 -6.59 4.48
CA GLN A 17 8.58 -6.98 3.35
C GLN A 17 7.19 -6.35 3.51
N LEU A 18 6.71 -5.64 2.49
CA LEU A 18 5.33 -5.16 2.42
C LEU A 18 4.36 -6.34 2.25
N LEU A 19 3.25 -6.28 2.97
CA LEU A 19 2.24 -7.32 3.04
C LEU A 19 0.87 -6.72 2.77
N CYS A 20 0.04 -7.47 2.04
CA CYS A 20 -1.35 -7.14 1.84
C CYS A 20 -2.08 -7.12 3.21
N PRO A 21 -2.80 -6.05 3.56
CA PRO A 21 -3.50 -5.95 4.84
C PRO A 21 -4.65 -6.96 4.99
N GLU A 22 -5.24 -7.42 3.87
CA GLU A 22 -6.35 -8.39 3.87
C GLU A 22 -5.89 -9.83 4.01
N CYS A 23 -4.90 -10.25 3.21
CA CYS A 23 -4.50 -11.67 3.12
C CYS A 23 -3.07 -11.96 3.58
N LEU A 24 -2.31 -10.93 3.97
CA LEU A 24 -0.91 -11.01 4.40
C LEU A 24 0.05 -11.60 3.34
N ALA A 25 -0.37 -11.64 2.07
CA ALA A 25 0.51 -12.01 0.97
C ALA A 25 1.57 -10.93 0.74
N PRO A 26 2.79 -11.30 0.34
CA PRO A 26 3.83 -10.32 0.00
C PRO A 26 3.41 -9.52 -1.23
N VAL A 27 3.62 -8.20 -1.16
CA VAL A 27 3.36 -7.25 -2.25
C VAL A 27 4.55 -6.31 -2.44
N SER A 28 4.66 -5.71 -3.62
CA SER A 28 5.60 -4.63 -3.94
C SER A 28 4.98 -3.25 -3.68
N ALA A 29 5.82 -2.22 -3.54
CA ALA A 29 5.36 -0.83 -3.49
C ALA A 29 4.75 -0.37 -4.83
N ASP A 30 5.14 -1.01 -5.94
CA ASP A 30 4.63 -0.73 -7.28
C ASP A 30 3.36 -1.53 -7.62
N ASP A 31 2.96 -2.48 -6.77
CA ASP A 31 1.74 -3.26 -7.01
C ASP A 31 0.52 -2.37 -6.78
N LEU A 32 -0.33 -2.25 -7.79
CA LEU A 32 -1.62 -1.55 -7.68
C LEU A 32 -2.73 -2.43 -7.11
N SER A 33 -2.51 -3.75 -7.05
CA SER A 33 -3.45 -4.71 -6.52
C SER A 33 -2.71 -5.92 -5.95
N CYS A 34 -3.30 -6.60 -4.97
CA CYS A 34 -2.71 -7.80 -4.41
C CYS A 34 -2.80 -8.97 -5.40
N PRO A 35 -1.68 -9.58 -5.83
CA PRO A 35 -1.71 -10.67 -6.81
C PRO A 35 -2.32 -11.97 -6.26
N GLN A 36 -2.57 -12.05 -4.95
CA GLN A 36 -3.09 -13.25 -4.30
C GLN A 36 -4.59 -13.18 -3.98
N CYS A 37 -5.07 -12.05 -3.47
CA CYS A 37 -6.48 -11.89 -3.11
C CYS A 37 -7.26 -10.96 -4.03
N GLY A 38 -6.57 -10.16 -4.86
CA GLY A 38 -7.18 -9.26 -5.84
C GLY A 38 -7.74 -7.96 -5.28
N ILE A 39 -7.43 -7.57 -4.04
CA ILE A 39 -7.78 -6.23 -3.54
C ILE A 39 -6.93 -5.17 -4.23
N ASP A 40 -7.54 -4.05 -4.62
CA ASP A 40 -6.84 -2.89 -5.16
C ASP A 40 -6.25 -2.02 -4.04
N PHE A 41 -5.06 -1.48 -4.28
CA PHE A 41 -4.38 -0.56 -3.37
C PHE A 41 -4.65 0.87 -3.80
N GLU A 42 -5.41 1.59 -2.98
CA GLU A 42 -5.70 3.00 -3.18
C GLU A 42 -4.67 3.86 -2.43
N LEU A 43 -4.15 4.87 -3.10
CA LEU A 43 -3.30 5.89 -2.48
C LEU A 43 -4.15 7.11 -2.18
N TYR A 44 -3.92 7.71 -1.01
CA TYR A 44 -4.68 8.85 -0.55
C TYR A 44 -3.75 10.06 -0.34
N CYS A 45 -4.22 11.23 -0.73
CA CYS A 45 -3.52 12.48 -0.48
C CYS A 45 -3.50 12.79 1.03
N PRO A 46 -2.33 13.03 1.65
CA PRO A 46 -2.23 13.28 3.09
C PRO A 46 -2.82 14.62 3.54
N GLN A 47 -3.18 15.51 2.60
CA GLN A 47 -3.76 16.82 2.91
C GLN A 47 -5.29 16.84 2.82
N CYS A 48 -5.88 16.04 1.93
CA CYS A 48 -7.33 16.13 1.63
C CYS A 48 -8.03 14.78 1.55
N ASP A 49 -7.33 13.67 1.80
CA ASP A 49 -7.83 12.30 1.73
C ASP A 49 -8.45 11.88 0.38
N ALA A 50 -8.21 12.65 -0.68
CA ALA A 50 -8.60 12.27 -2.04
C ALA A 50 -7.77 11.10 -2.54
N VAL A 51 -8.41 10.19 -3.29
CA VAL A 51 -7.71 9.10 -3.99
C VAL A 51 -6.81 9.71 -5.08
N VAL A 52 -5.56 9.26 -5.13
CA VAL A 52 -4.56 9.70 -6.11
C VAL A 52 -3.97 8.50 -6.85
N ALA A 53 -3.51 8.74 -8.08
CA ALA A 53 -2.79 7.72 -8.84
C ALA A 53 -1.37 7.52 -8.29
N ALA A 54 -0.80 6.33 -8.46
CA ALA A 54 0.54 6.00 -7.96
C ALA A 54 1.67 6.77 -8.64
N ASP A 55 1.43 7.28 -9.84
CA ASP A 55 2.35 8.10 -10.63
C ASP A 55 2.02 9.61 -10.54
N ALA A 56 1.09 10.01 -9.68
CA ALA A 56 0.71 11.41 -9.55
C ALA A 56 1.78 12.22 -8.81
N ASP A 57 2.45 13.15 -9.50
CA ASP A 57 3.36 14.12 -8.87
C ASP A 57 2.63 15.13 -7.96
N SER A 58 1.33 15.34 -8.20
CA SER A 58 0.49 16.23 -7.40
C SER A 58 -0.95 15.77 -7.32
N CYS A 59 -1.62 16.08 -6.21
CA CYS A 59 -3.01 15.75 -5.99
C CYS A 59 -3.92 16.60 -6.91
N PRO A 60 -4.79 15.97 -7.72
CA PRO A 60 -5.67 16.70 -8.64
C PRO A 60 -6.80 17.46 -7.93
N GLU A 61 -7.13 17.11 -6.68
CA GLU A 61 -8.21 17.74 -5.91
C GLU A 61 -7.75 18.99 -5.16
N CYS A 62 -6.59 18.95 -4.50
CA CYS A 62 -6.13 20.04 -3.64
C CYS A 62 -4.82 20.71 -4.09
N GLY A 63 -4.11 20.13 -5.07
CA GLY A 63 -2.83 20.65 -5.56
C GLY A 63 -1.62 20.37 -4.67
N PHE A 64 -1.73 19.49 -3.66
CA PHE A 64 -0.60 19.06 -2.84
C PHE A 64 0.45 18.30 -3.68
N VAL A 65 1.74 18.54 -3.45
CA VAL A 65 2.86 17.93 -4.20
C VAL A 65 3.53 16.89 -3.31
N PHE A 66 3.73 15.66 -3.80
CA PHE A 66 4.21 14.49 -3.04
C PHE A 66 5.74 14.42 -2.89
#